data_AF-A0AAV1QKD1-F1
#
_entry.id   AF-A0AAV1QKD1-F1
#
_cell.length_a   1.000
_cell.length_b   1.000
_cell.length_c   1.000
_cell.angle_alpha   90.00
_cell.angle_beta   90.00
_cell.angle_gamma   90.00
#
_symmetry.space_group_name_H-M   'P 1'
#
loop_
_entity.id
_entity.type
_entity.pdbx_description
1 polymer ?
#
loop_
_entity_poly.entity_id
_entity_poly.type
_entity_poly.pdbx_seq_one_letter_code
_entity_poly.pdbx_strand_id
1 'polypeptide(L)'
;WRALLHHPVLLGRHLRTRLAAPTVAAFERLKREFDFNISASVTFDLDANSSRSLQQVTQDIMEEVTSELQVFHRLSELLAYGSLVLLACSFLRARRYRKRYLREVDFDNVYISAAFEEFDQQLSSVGGASVLPITRREAKTYITPLAWQLTNRERRAVLVGVSSVLRHMVMGGLLVVLDFLVFWMLDQVQHQVKEDVVARAPVTVAVRVNGSGYASDIFRDLVASFNILQGGNVTVISRKCLLPPSEPDQSACFILGLVLGLALLVSLSSGFMQRCRRLVCSLRPPAQRA
;
A
#
# COMPACT_ATOMS: atom_id res chain seq x y z
N TRP A 1 78.65 -57.98 -39.99
CA TRP A 1 78.09 -58.03 -38.62
C TRP A 1 79.05 -58.63 -37.60
N ARG A 2 80.24 -58.04 -37.38
CA ARG A 2 81.08 -58.37 -36.19
C ARG A 2 82.17 -57.35 -35.80
N ALA A 3 82.17 -56.12 -36.32
CA ALA A 3 83.20 -55.12 -36.00
C ALA A 3 82.68 -53.82 -35.32
N LEU A 4 81.38 -53.71 -35.05
CA LEU A 4 80.77 -52.48 -34.49
C LEU A 4 80.50 -52.53 -32.97
N LEU A 5 80.87 -53.62 -32.28
CA LEU A 5 80.53 -53.85 -30.87
C LEU A 5 81.52 -53.29 -29.86
N HIS A 6 82.61 -52.62 -30.28
CA HIS A 6 83.66 -52.16 -29.37
C HIS A 6 83.62 -50.66 -29.00
N HIS A 7 82.62 -49.89 -29.44
CA HIS A 7 82.46 -48.48 -29.05
C HIS A 7 81.03 -48.15 -28.60
N PRO A 8 80.73 -48.13 -27.27
CA PRO A 8 79.41 -47.75 -26.75
C PRO A 8 79.01 -46.31 -27.13
N VAL A 9 80.01 -45.46 -27.40
CA VAL A 9 79.83 -44.07 -27.85
C VAL A 9 79.22 -43.99 -29.27
N LEU A 10 79.55 -44.93 -30.16
CA LEU A 10 79.06 -44.91 -31.54
C LEU A 10 77.60 -45.39 -31.63
N LEU A 11 77.28 -46.45 -30.88
CA LEU A 11 75.92 -47.00 -30.79
C LEU A 11 74.96 -45.98 -30.16
N GLY A 12 75.39 -45.29 -29.08
CA GLY A 12 74.63 -44.21 -28.47
C GLY A 12 74.43 -43.02 -29.40
N ARG A 13 75.44 -42.64 -30.20
CA ARG A 13 75.30 -41.59 -31.22
C ARG A 13 74.31 -41.97 -32.31
N HIS A 14 74.33 -43.21 -32.80
CA HIS A 14 73.42 -43.71 -33.82
C HIS A 14 71.97 -43.84 -33.33
N LEU A 15 71.78 -44.36 -32.11
CA LEU A 15 70.46 -44.42 -31.48
C LEU A 15 69.91 -43.02 -31.25
N ARG A 16 70.72 -42.08 -30.73
CA ARG A 16 70.32 -40.69 -30.52
C ARG A 16 69.92 -39.99 -31.83
N THR A 17 70.59 -40.26 -32.94
CA THR A 17 70.23 -39.67 -34.25
C THR A 17 68.96 -40.29 -34.85
N ARG A 18 68.73 -41.59 -34.67
CA ARG A 18 67.55 -42.29 -35.21
C ARG A 18 66.29 -42.11 -34.36
N LEU A 19 66.43 -42.03 -33.03
CA LEU A 19 65.30 -41.93 -32.09
C LEU A 19 64.89 -40.50 -31.79
N ALA A 20 65.76 -39.50 -31.94
CA ALA A 20 65.42 -38.11 -31.65
C ALA A 20 64.23 -37.61 -32.48
N ALA A 21 64.18 -37.91 -33.78
CA ALA A 21 63.09 -37.47 -34.65
C ALA A 21 61.71 -38.03 -34.24
N PRO A 22 61.52 -39.36 -34.03
CA PRO A 22 60.24 -39.89 -33.61
C PRO A 22 59.85 -39.50 -32.18
N THR A 23 60.81 -39.34 -31.26
CA THR A 23 60.50 -38.87 -29.89
C THR A 23 60.08 -37.41 -29.87
N VAL A 24 60.73 -36.56 -30.67
CA VAL A 24 60.33 -35.14 -30.79
C VAL A 24 58.97 -35.04 -31.48
N ALA A 25 58.67 -35.87 -32.48
CA ALA A 25 57.37 -35.90 -33.13
C ALA A 25 56.24 -36.39 -32.20
N ALA A 26 56.50 -37.40 -31.36
CA ALA A 26 55.55 -37.87 -30.37
C ALA A 26 55.31 -36.83 -29.27
N PHE A 27 56.38 -36.14 -28.83
CA PHE A 27 56.29 -35.06 -27.85
C PHE A 27 55.53 -33.85 -28.40
N GLU A 28 55.77 -33.47 -29.67
CA GLU A 28 55.02 -32.38 -30.33
C GLU A 28 53.54 -32.73 -30.56
N ARG A 29 53.20 -34.00 -30.82
CA ARG A 29 51.80 -34.44 -30.85
C ARG A 29 51.14 -34.30 -29.49
N LEU A 30 51.81 -34.81 -28.45
CA LEU A 30 51.33 -34.72 -27.08
C LEU A 30 51.15 -33.24 -26.67
N LYS A 31 52.15 -32.39 -26.96
CA LYS A 31 52.09 -30.95 -26.71
C LYS A 31 50.89 -30.27 -27.38
N ARG A 32 50.51 -30.67 -28.60
CA ARG A 32 49.32 -30.12 -29.27
C ARG A 32 48.01 -30.60 -28.65
N GLU A 33 47.95 -31.84 -28.17
CA GLU A 33 46.78 -32.33 -27.44
C GLU A 33 46.54 -31.55 -26.12
N PHE A 34 47.60 -30.99 -25.54
CA PHE A 34 47.56 -30.19 -24.29
C PHE A 34 47.59 -28.67 -24.53
N ASP A 35 47.54 -28.18 -25.77
CA ASP A 35 47.50 -26.75 -26.08
C ASP A 35 46.04 -26.26 -25.97
N PHE A 36 45.57 -26.04 -24.74
CA PHE A 36 44.26 -25.47 -24.48
C PHE A 36 44.37 -23.98 -24.16
N ASN A 37 43.74 -23.14 -24.99
CA ASN A 37 43.58 -21.73 -24.73
C ASN A 37 42.40 -21.54 -23.76
N ILE A 38 42.68 -21.38 -22.46
CA ILE A 38 41.64 -21.13 -21.46
C ILE A 38 41.37 -19.62 -21.41
N SER A 39 40.39 -19.17 -22.18
CA SER A 39 39.81 -17.84 -22.03
C SER A 39 38.56 -17.93 -21.17
N ALA A 40 38.67 -17.58 -19.89
CA ALA A 40 37.52 -17.43 -19.00
C ALA A 40 36.94 -16.02 -19.16
N SER A 41 36.01 -15.86 -20.10
CA SER A 41 35.19 -14.65 -20.21
C SER A 41 33.88 -14.86 -19.45
N VAL A 42 33.74 -14.23 -18.29
CA VAL A 42 32.46 -14.15 -17.59
C VAL A 42 31.66 -13.02 -18.26
N THR A 43 30.93 -13.36 -19.31
CA THR A 43 29.93 -12.47 -19.91
C THR A 43 28.66 -12.63 -19.08
N PHE A 44 28.39 -11.65 -18.22
CA PHE A 44 27.05 -11.50 -17.65
C PHE A 44 26.16 -10.94 -18.75
N ASP A 45 25.61 -11.83 -19.58
CA ASP A 45 24.48 -11.49 -20.44
C ASP A 45 23.26 -11.32 -19.55
N LEU A 46 23.16 -10.13 -18.96
CA LEU A 46 21.87 -9.58 -18.58
C LEU A 46 21.17 -9.26 -19.89
N ASP A 47 20.47 -10.24 -20.45
CA ASP A 47 19.38 -10.03 -21.39
C ASP A 47 18.24 -9.29 -20.66
N ALA A 48 18.51 -8.05 -20.25
CA ALA A 48 17.49 -7.06 -20.14
C ALA A 48 17.11 -6.70 -21.58
N ASN A 49 16.30 -7.56 -22.20
CA ASN A 49 15.47 -7.22 -23.35
C ASN A 49 14.38 -6.21 -22.91
N SER A 50 14.77 -5.17 -22.18
CA SER A 50 13.95 -4.01 -21.94
C SER A 50 14.06 -3.18 -23.21
N SER A 51 13.08 -3.34 -24.08
CA SER A 51 12.87 -2.55 -25.30
C SER A 51 12.72 -1.04 -25.06
N ARG A 52 12.94 -0.57 -23.82
CA ARG A 52 12.78 0.82 -23.40
C ARG A 52 14.02 1.28 -22.64
N SER A 53 14.56 2.42 -23.05
CA SER A 53 15.63 3.10 -22.33
C SER A 53 15.12 3.56 -20.96
N LEU A 54 16.01 3.67 -19.95
CA LEU A 54 15.63 4.16 -18.63
C LEU A 54 14.92 5.52 -18.69
N GLN A 55 15.33 6.42 -19.60
CA GLN A 55 14.65 7.69 -19.85
C GLN A 55 13.21 7.52 -20.36
N GLN A 56 12.99 6.54 -21.24
CA GLN A 56 11.67 6.22 -21.78
C GLN A 56 10.77 5.60 -20.71
N VAL A 57 11.31 4.76 -19.83
CA VAL A 57 10.58 4.24 -18.67
C VAL A 57 10.20 5.37 -17.70
N THR A 58 11.09 6.34 -17.44
CA THR A 58 10.76 7.49 -16.59
C THR A 58 9.70 8.39 -17.22
N GLN A 59 9.73 8.58 -18.54
CA GLN A 59 8.73 9.34 -19.28
C GLN A 59 7.37 8.64 -19.27
N ASP A 60 7.34 7.33 -19.51
CA ASP A 60 6.11 6.53 -19.43
C ASP A 60 5.50 6.59 -18.02
N ILE A 61 6.33 6.50 -16.97
CA ILE A 61 5.85 6.64 -15.58
C ILE A 61 5.30 8.05 -15.31
N MET A 62 5.97 9.09 -15.80
CA MET A 62 5.46 10.46 -15.68
C MET A 62 4.14 10.65 -16.43
N GLU A 63 4.02 10.08 -17.63
CA GLU A 63 2.82 10.16 -18.46
C GLU A 63 1.63 9.43 -17.78
N GLU A 64 1.88 8.26 -17.21
CA GLU A 64 0.92 7.49 -16.39
C GLU A 64 0.49 8.28 -15.14
N VAL A 65 1.43 8.90 -14.42
CA VAL A 65 1.10 9.72 -13.23
C VAL A 65 0.30 10.96 -13.63
N THR A 66 0.61 11.58 -14.77
CA THR A 66 -0.15 12.73 -15.27
C THR A 66 -1.55 12.35 -15.75
N SER A 67 -1.74 11.16 -16.32
CA SER A 67 -3.04 10.67 -16.76
C SER A 67 -3.95 10.39 -15.56
N GLU A 68 -3.42 9.74 -14.51
CA GLU A 68 -4.11 9.51 -13.23
C GLU A 68 -4.49 10.85 -12.56
N LEU A 69 -3.58 11.83 -12.52
CA LEU A 69 -3.86 13.18 -12.03
C LEU A 69 -4.98 13.87 -12.82
N GLN A 70 -5.05 13.68 -14.14
CA GLN A 70 -6.07 14.25 -15.00
C GLN A 70 -7.45 13.62 -14.77
N VAL A 71 -7.50 12.31 -14.47
CA VAL A 71 -8.73 11.62 -14.05
C VAL A 71 -9.21 12.16 -12.70
N PHE A 72 -8.31 12.33 -11.73
CA PHE A 72 -8.62 12.96 -10.45
C PHE A 72 -9.15 14.39 -10.62
N HIS A 73 -8.55 15.17 -11.52
CA HIS A 73 -9.01 16.53 -11.77
C HIS A 73 -10.43 16.56 -12.38
N ARG A 74 -10.69 15.69 -13.37
CA ARG A 74 -12.04 15.54 -13.95
C ARG A 74 -13.08 15.07 -12.93
N LEU A 75 -12.73 14.14 -12.04
CA LEU A 75 -13.59 13.71 -10.93
C LEU A 75 -13.85 14.86 -9.95
N SER A 76 -12.85 15.69 -9.67
CA SER A 76 -12.99 16.84 -8.78
C SER A 76 -13.96 17.88 -9.33
N GLU A 77 -13.94 18.14 -10.64
CA GLU A 77 -14.89 19.04 -11.31
C GLU A 77 -16.33 18.49 -11.26
N LEU A 78 -16.51 17.19 -11.48
CA LEU A 78 -17.81 16.53 -11.36
C LEU A 78 -18.35 16.59 -9.93
N LEU A 79 -17.48 16.39 -8.93
CA LEU A 79 -17.83 16.54 -7.52
C LEU A 79 -18.19 17.98 -7.17
N ALA A 80 -17.47 18.97 -7.72
CA ALA A 80 -17.78 20.39 -7.53
C ALA A 80 -19.17 20.72 -8.09
N TYR A 81 -19.49 20.28 -9.32
CA TYR A 81 -20.82 20.47 -9.91
C TYR A 81 -21.90 19.73 -9.11
N GLY A 82 -21.63 18.49 -8.69
CA GLY A 82 -22.52 17.71 -7.83
C GLY A 82 -22.81 18.42 -6.51
N SER A 83 -21.80 19.05 -5.89
CA SER A 83 -21.96 19.83 -4.66
C SER A 83 -22.89 21.04 -4.84
N LEU A 84 -22.77 21.75 -5.97
CA LEU A 84 -23.65 22.86 -6.34
C LEU A 84 -25.11 22.41 -6.50
N VAL A 85 -25.34 21.27 -7.16
CA VAL A 85 -26.68 20.69 -7.30
C VAL A 85 -27.26 20.30 -5.94
N LEU A 86 -26.46 19.66 -5.08
CA LEU A 86 -26.87 19.29 -3.71
C LEU A 86 -27.21 20.54 -2.89
N LEU A 87 -26.43 21.61 -3.00
CA LEU A 87 -26.71 22.91 -2.38
C LEU A 87 -28.04 23.48 -2.87
N ALA A 88 -28.27 23.52 -4.19
CA ALA A 88 -29.53 23.98 -4.76
C ALA A 88 -30.73 23.15 -4.27
N CYS A 89 -30.60 21.81 -4.26
CA CYS A 89 -31.62 20.91 -3.73
C CYS A 89 -31.89 21.16 -2.23
N SER A 90 -30.84 21.38 -1.43
CA SER A 90 -30.98 21.68 0.00
C SER A 90 -31.73 22.99 0.24
N PHE A 91 -31.44 24.02 -0.56
CA PHE A 91 -32.11 25.31 -0.50
C PHE A 91 -33.60 25.19 -0.88
N LEU A 92 -33.91 24.46 -1.95
CA LEU A 92 -35.29 24.19 -2.35
C LEU A 92 -36.06 23.42 -1.28
N ARG A 93 -35.44 22.41 -0.64
CA ARG A 93 -36.02 21.69 0.50
C ARG A 93 -36.30 22.63 1.66
N ALA A 94 -35.37 23.52 2.01
CA ALA A 94 -35.54 24.50 3.07
C ALA A 94 -36.70 25.48 2.77
N ARG A 95 -36.79 26.02 1.54
CA ARG A 95 -37.92 26.88 1.13
C ARG A 95 -39.26 26.16 1.18
N ARG A 96 -39.33 24.91 0.69
CA ARG A 96 -40.56 24.10 0.75
C ARG A 96 -40.97 23.77 2.19
N TYR A 97 -40.00 23.50 3.07
CA TYR A 97 -40.25 23.28 4.48
C TYR A 97 -40.81 24.55 5.14
N ARG A 98 -40.18 25.70 4.92
CA ARG A 98 -40.67 26.99 5.43
C ARG A 98 -42.09 27.31 4.92
N LYS A 99 -42.36 27.08 3.63
CA LYS A 99 -43.69 27.33 3.06
C LYS A 99 -44.78 26.47 3.71
N ARG A 100 -44.49 25.19 3.95
CA ARG A 100 -45.43 24.28 4.65
C ARG A 100 -45.61 24.66 6.11
N TYR A 101 -44.51 24.94 6.81
CA TYR A 101 -44.53 25.40 8.21
C TYR A 101 -45.41 26.65 8.43
N LEU A 102 -45.45 27.57 7.46
CA LEU A 102 -46.29 28.78 7.55
C LEU A 102 -47.74 28.59 7.08
N ARG A 103 -48.02 27.53 6.30
CA ARG A 103 -49.34 27.34 5.68
C ARG A 103 -50.19 26.31 6.44
N GLU A 104 -49.55 25.30 7.00
CA GLU A 104 -50.20 24.16 7.63
C GLU A 104 -49.92 24.20 9.15
N VAL A 105 -50.99 24.33 9.95
CA VAL A 105 -50.89 24.37 11.42
C VAL A 105 -50.51 23.00 11.99
N ASP A 106 -50.90 21.92 11.33
CA ASP A 106 -50.61 20.54 11.76
C ASP A 106 -49.18 20.07 11.42
N PHE A 107 -48.43 20.86 10.64
CA PHE A 107 -47.13 20.46 10.14
C PHE A 107 -46.05 20.55 11.23
N ASP A 108 -45.47 19.40 11.60
CA ASP A 108 -44.40 19.29 12.62
C ASP A 108 -44.85 19.78 14.03
N ASN A 109 -46.13 19.55 14.36
CA ASN A 109 -46.76 19.87 15.65
C ASN A 109 -46.46 18.81 16.74
N VAL A 110 -45.18 18.48 16.88
CA VAL A 110 -44.68 17.47 17.83
C VAL A 110 -43.99 18.14 19.03
N TYR A 111 -43.82 19.46 18.99
CA TYR A 111 -43.03 20.17 19.98
C TYR A 111 -43.82 21.23 20.71
N ILE A 112 -43.64 21.27 22.03
CA ILE A 112 -44.20 22.28 22.91
C ILE A 112 -43.29 23.50 22.87
N SER A 113 -43.78 24.62 22.33
CA SER A 113 -43.02 25.88 22.28
C SER A 113 -43.23 26.70 23.56
N ALA A 114 -42.29 27.60 23.87
CA ALA A 114 -42.45 28.54 25.00
C ALA A 114 -43.72 29.41 24.86
N ALA A 115 -44.06 29.81 23.63
CA ALA A 115 -45.30 30.54 23.35
C ALA A 115 -46.56 29.73 23.67
N PHE A 116 -46.53 28.40 23.54
CA PHE A 116 -47.63 27.53 23.94
C PHE A 116 -47.72 27.43 25.46
N GLU A 117 -46.58 27.35 26.16
CA GLU A 117 -46.56 27.36 27.63
C GLU A 117 -47.11 28.67 28.21
N GLU A 118 -46.75 29.82 27.62
CA GLU A 118 -47.31 31.13 28.01
C GLU A 118 -48.83 31.20 27.78
N PHE A 119 -49.30 30.69 26.63
CA PHE A 119 -50.72 30.67 26.32
C PHE A 119 -51.51 29.75 27.26
N ASP A 120 -50.98 28.57 27.59
CA ASP A 120 -51.61 27.64 28.55
C ASP A 120 -51.64 28.24 29.97
N GLN A 121 -50.58 28.91 30.39
CA GLN A 121 -50.54 29.65 31.66
C GLN A 121 -51.62 30.74 31.69
N GLN A 122 -51.78 31.49 30.60
CA GLN A 122 -52.82 32.52 30.49
C GLN A 122 -54.24 31.91 30.51
N LEU A 123 -54.46 30.75 29.88
CA LEU A 123 -55.75 30.06 29.98
C LEU A 123 -56.02 29.57 31.41
N SER A 124 -55.00 29.03 32.07
CA SER A 124 -55.11 28.53 33.44
C SER A 124 -55.48 29.65 34.43
N SER A 125 -54.95 30.86 34.22
CA SER A 125 -55.25 32.02 35.09
C SER A 125 -56.67 32.56 34.90
N VAL A 126 -57.26 32.35 33.72
CA VAL A 126 -58.66 32.68 33.41
C VAL A 126 -59.63 31.57 33.87
N GLY A 127 -59.13 30.47 34.44
CA GLY A 127 -59.92 29.33 34.89
C GLY A 127 -60.28 28.34 33.79
N GLY A 128 -59.60 28.40 32.64
CA GLY A 128 -59.70 27.41 31.58
C GLY A 128 -59.01 26.09 31.93
N ALA A 129 -59.32 25.02 31.18
CA ALA A 129 -58.63 23.75 31.33
C ALA A 129 -57.19 23.85 30.80
N SER A 130 -56.21 23.65 31.68
CA SER A 130 -54.79 23.60 31.34
C SER A 130 -54.43 22.21 30.77
N VAL A 131 -53.63 22.20 29.71
CA VAL A 131 -53.17 20.99 29.00
C VAL A 131 -51.86 20.45 29.62
N LEU A 132 -51.15 21.28 30.37
CA LEU A 132 -49.95 20.90 31.14
C LEU A 132 -50.39 20.52 32.58
N PRO A 133 -49.85 19.49 33.26
CA PRO A 133 -48.60 18.76 33.03
C PRO A 133 -48.76 17.51 32.16
N ILE A 134 -47.78 17.30 31.27
CA ILE A 134 -47.75 16.16 30.34
C ILE A 134 -47.61 14.82 31.07
N THR A 135 -48.39 13.82 30.66
CA THR A 135 -48.23 12.46 31.17
C THR A 135 -46.98 11.79 30.62
N ARG A 136 -46.42 10.78 31.32
CA ARG A 136 -45.24 10.01 30.84
C ARG A 136 -45.46 9.33 29.49
N ARG A 137 -46.71 9.06 29.09
CA ARG A 137 -47.04 8.46 27.80
C ARG A 137 -47.00 9.52 26.70
N GLU A 138 -47.53 10.71 26.96
CA GLU A 138 -47.53 11.84 26.03
C GLU A 138 -46.14 12.44 25.86
N ALA A 139 -45.28 12.41 26.88
CA ALA A 139 -43.88 12.85 26.80
C ALA A 139 -43.03 12.05 25.78
N LYS A 140 -43.52 10.88 25.31
CA LYS A 140 -42.88 10.15 24.20
C LYS A 140 -43.25 10.70 22.82
N THR A 141 -44.38 11.41 22.75
CA THR A 141 -44.93 11.98 21.51
C THR A 141 -44.63 13.46 21.43
N TYR A 142 -44.87 14.22 22.50
CA TYR A 142 -44.64 15.67 22.56
C TYR A 142 -43.35 15.98 23.31
N ILE A 143 -42.49 16.80 22.71
CA ILE A 143 -41.12 17.03 23.20
C ILE A 143 -40.86 18.52 23.29
N THR A 144 -40.22 18.98 24.36
CA THR A 144 -39.72 20.35 24.42
C THR A 144 -38.52 20.49 23.47
N PRO A 145 -38.43 21.58 22.68
CA PRO A 145 -37.41 21.73 21.63
C PRO A 145 -35.98 21.69 22.18
N LEU A 146 -35.79 22.03 23.46
CA LEU A 146 -34.51 21.99 24.16
C LEU A 146 -34.21 20.67 24.90
N ALA A 147 -35.15 19.73 24.98
CA ALA A 147 -34.92 18.48 25.70
C ALA A 147 -33.92 17.59 24.97
N TRP A 148 -32.98 16.99 25.71
CA TRP A 148 -32.01 16.03 25.17
C TRP A 148 -32.63 14.70 24.70
N GLN A 149 -33.92 14.46 24.98
CA GLN A 149 -34.59 13.21 24.61
C GLN A 149 -34.88 13.19 23.10
N LEU A 150 -34.31 12.21 22.38
CA LEU A 150 -34.58 11.99 20.95
C LEU A 150 -35.89 11.22 20.75
N THR A 151 -36.70 11.66 19.79
CA THR A 151 -37.90 10.92 19.37
C THR A 151 -37.51 9.59 18.71
N ASN A 152 -38.39 8.58 18.75
CA ASN A 152 -38.19 7.34 17.98
C ASN A 152 -37.93 7.58 16.48
N ARG A 153 -38.57 8.59 15.89
CA ARG A 153 -38.33 8.98 14.49
C ARG A 153 -36.94 9.56 14.25
N GLU A 154 -36.50 10.47 15.11
CA GLU A 154 -35.16 11.07 15.05
C GLU A 154 -34.08 10.02 15.32
N ARG A 155 -34.29 9.16 16.32
CA ARG A 155 -33.41 8.04 16.65
C ARG A 155 -33.25 7.09 15.46
N ARG A 156 -34.34 6.78 14.73
CA ARG A 156 -34.26 5.94 13.53
C ARG A 156 -33.45 6.62 12.43
N ALA A 157 -33.63 7.92 12.21
CA ALA A 157 -32.87 8.67 11.22
C ALA A 157 -31.37 8.71 11.56
N VAL A 158 -31.04 8.99 12.83
CA VAL A 158 -29.65 8.96 13.33
C VAL A 158 -29.08 7.54 13.21
N LEU A 159 -29.84 6.50 13.55
CA LEU A 159 -29.39 5.11 13.47
C LEU A 159 -29.05 4.71 12.02
N VAL A 160 -29.87 5.11 11.05
CA VAL A 160 -29.60 4.86 9.63
C VAL A 160 -28.30 5.56 9.21
N GLY A 161 -28.11 6.83 9.60
CA GLY A 161 -26.87 7.56 9.36
C GLY A 161 -25.66 6.86 9.98
N VAL A 162 -25.75 6.50 11.25
CA VAL A 162 -24.68 5.83 12.00
C VAL A 162 -24.36 4.46 11.39
N SER A 163 -25.37 3.68 10.98
CA SER A 163 -25.15 2.39 10.31
C SER A 163 -24.41 2.54 8.99
N SER A 164 -24.68 3.62 8.25
CA SER A 164 -23.99 3.91 7.00
C SER A 164 -22.53 4.24 7.29
N VAL A 165 -22.24 5.16 8.24
CA VAL A 165 -20.87 5.53 8.60
C VAL A 165 -20.10 4.33 9.15
N LEU A 166 -20.72 3.53 10.01
CA LEU A 166 -20.12 2.33 10.59
C LEU A 166 -19.72 1.33 9.50
N ARG A 167 -20.55 1.12 8.48
CA ARG A 167 -20.21 0.26 7.34
C ARG A 167 -18.94 0.73 6.63
N HIS A 168 -18.82 2.04 6.40
CA HIS A 168 -17.62 2.61 5.75
C HIS A 168 -16.40 2.53 6.68
N MET A 169 -16.59 2.71 7.99
CA MET A 169 -15.52 2.54 8.99
C MET A 169 -15.00 1.10 9.00
N VAL A 170 -15.88 0.10 9.00
CA VAL A 170 -15.49 -1.33 8.95
C VAL A 170 -14.75 -1.65 7.65
N MET A 171 -15.27 -1.18 6.51
CA MET A 171 -14.62 -1.39 5.22
C MET A 171 -13.23 -0.74 5.16
N GLY A 172 -13.12 0.53 5.56
CA GLY A 172 -11.84 1.25 5.57
C GLY A 172 -10.86 0.65 6.57
N GLY A 173 -11.32 0.27 7.76
CA GLY A 173 -10.49 -0.42 8.76
C GLY A 173 -9.98 -1.77 8.26
N LEU A 174 -10.80 -2.54 7.56
CA LEU A 174 -10.37 -3.82 6.96
C LEU A 174 -9.28 -3.62 5.91
N LEU A 175 -9.40 -2.60 5.05
CA LEU A 175 -8.39 -2.27 4.06
C LEU A 175 -7.07 -1.88 4.73
N VAL A 176 -7.11 -1.01 5.74
CA VAL A 176 -5.90 -0.62 6.50
C VAL A 176 -5.24 -1.84 7.14
N VAL A 177 -6.02 -2.71 7.79
CA VAL A 177 -5.49 -3.95 8.37
C VAL A 177 -4.86 -4.84 7.30
N LEU A 178 -5.47 -4.95 6.12
CA LEU A 178 -4.92 -5.72 5.01
C LEU A 178 -3.57 -5.15 4.54
N ASP A 179 -3.46 -3.84 4.42
CA ASP A 179 -2.20 -3.17 4.04
C ASP A 179 -1.10 -3.43 5.08
N PHE A 180 -1.43 -3.34 6.37
CA PHE A 180 -0.51 -3.70 7.45
C PHE A 180 -0.13 -5.19 7.44
N LEU A 181 -1.05 -6.09 7.09
CA LEU A 181 -0.77 -7.52 6.96
C LEU A 181 0.20 -7.78 5.79
N VAL A 182 0.00 -7.13 4.65
CA VAL A 182 0.92 -7.24 3.50
C VAL A 182 2.30 -6.69 3.87
N PHE A 183 2.36 -5.53 4.52
CA PHE A 183 3.60 -4.97 5.04
C PHE A 183 4.32 -5.95 5.97
N TRP A 184 3.60 -6.54 6.94
CA TRP A 184 4.15 -7.50 7.87
C TRP A 184 4.65 -8.77 7.16
N MET A 185 3.90 -9.30 6.20
CA MET A 185 4.31 -10.47 5.43
C MET A 185 5.58 -10.20 4.64
N LEU A 186 5.70 -9.04 4.01
CA LEU A 186 6.92 -8.64 3.29
C LEU A 186 8.11 -8.49 4.25
N ASP A 187 7.92 -7.87 5.41
CA ASP A 187 8.96 -7.73 6.43
C ASP A 187 9.46 -9.10 6.94
N GLN A 188 8.55 -10.04 7.19
CA GLN A 188 8.92 -11.42 7.56
C GLN A 188 9.73 -12.12 6.47
N VAL A 189 9.33 -11.99 5.21
CA VAL A 189 10.09 -12.55 4.07
C VAL A 189 11.49 -11.92 4.00
N GLN A 190 11.62 -10.61 4.20
CA GLN A 190 12.92 -9.93 4.23
C GLN A 190 13.80 -10.41 5.38
N HIS A 191 13.21 -10.61 6.57
CA HIS A 191 13.93 -11.12 7.72
C HIS A 191 14.52 -12.52 7.44
N GLN A 192 13.69 -13.43 6.91
CA GLN A 192 14.10 -14.79 6.55
C GLN A 192 15.16 -14.80 5.45
N VAL A 193 15.02 -14.00 4.38
CA VAL A 193 16.04 -13.91 3.31
C VAL A 193 17.36 -13.35 3.84
N LYS A 194 17.31 -12.38 4.76
CA LYS A 194 18.51 -11.82 5.38
C LYS A 194 19.23 -12.87 6.23
N GLU A 195 18.50 -13.69 6.98
CA GLU A 195 19.08 -14.80 7.75
C GLU A 195 19.63 -15.92 6.87
N ASP A 196 18.91 -16.33 5.81
CA ASP A 196 19.34 -17.40 4.90
C ASP A 196 20.60 -17.01 4.10
N VAL A 197 20.72 -15.73 3.71
CA VAL A 197 21.92 -15.18 3.06
C VAL A 197 23.11 -15.11 4.03
N VAL A 198 22.87 -14.83 5.32
CA VAL A 198 23.93 -14.80 6.33
C VAL A 198 24.36 -16.21 6.74
N ALA A 199 23.44 -17.18 6.78
CA ALA A 199 23.72 -18.58 7.06
C ALA A 199 24.45 -19.30 5.91
N ARG A 200 24.18 -18.92 4.65
CA ARG A 200 24.91 -19.39 3.45
C ARG A 200 26.04 -18.46 3.04
N ALA A 201 26.81 -17.93 4.00
CA ALA A 201 28.12 -17.36 3.67
C ALA A 201 28.93 -18.41 2.88
N PRO A 202 29.65 -18.03 1.80
CA PRO A 202 30.38 -18.99 0.99
C PRO A 202 31.37 -19.73 1.88
N VAL A 203 31.15 -21.03 2.08
CA VAL A 203 32.09 -21.88 2.81
C VAL A 203 33.35 -21.92 1.96
N THR A 204 34.38 -21.18 2.38
CA THR A 204 35.67 -21.13 1.69
C THR A 204 36.40 -22.44 1.97
N VAL A 205 36.32 -23.37 1.01
CA VAL A 205 37.01 -24.66 1.11
C VAL A 205 38.43 -24.48 0.60
N ALA A 206 39.37 -24.22 1.52
CA ALA A 206 40.79 -24.12 1.21
C ALA A 206 41.41 -25.53 1.02
N VAL A 207 41.44 -26.03 -0.21
CA VAL A 207 42.11 -27.28 -0.55
C VAL A 207 43.61 -27.03 -0.71
N ARG A 208 44.47 -27.79 0.00
CA ARG A 208 45.93 -27.65 -0.09
C ARG A 208 46.54 -28.91 -0.69
N VAL A 209 47.13 -28.79 -1.87
CA VAL A 209 47.78 -29.91 -2.59
C VAL A 209 49.26 -29.97 -2.17
N ASN A 210 49.69 -31.09 -1.58
CA ASN A 210 51.08 -31.33 -1.19
C ASN A 210 51.70 -32.42 -2.09
N GLY A 211 52.64 -32.02 -2.95
CA GLY A 211 53.38 -32.88 -3.86
C GLY A 211 54.30 -32.04 -4.76
N SER A 212 55.41 -32.60 -5.25
CA SER A 212 56.39 -31.90 -6.10
C SER A 212 56.46 -32.47 -7.53
N GLY A 213 55.34 -32.98 -8.04
CA GLY A 213 55.23 -33.58 -9.37
C GLY A 213 54.42 -32.74 -10.35
N TYR A 214 54.51 -33.08 -11.64
CA TYR A 214 53.77 -32.37 -12.70
C TYR A 214 52.24 -32.39 -12.49
N ALA A 215 51.70 -33.51 -11.98
CA ALA A 215 50.28 -33.61 -11.64
C ALA A 215 49.86 -32.67 -10.49
N SER A 216 50.72 -32.48 -9.48
CA SER A 216 50.40 -31.57 -8.36
C SER A 216 50.40 -30.11 -8.78
N ASP A 217 51.20 -29.71 -9.78
CA ASP A 217 51.17 -28.36 -10.32
C ASP A 217 49.85 -28.07 -11.06
N ILE A 218 49.36 -29.01 -11.86
CA ILE A 218 48.05 -28.89 -12.54
C ILE A 218 46.92 -28.77 -11.52
N PHE A 219 46.90 -29.62 -10.49
CA PHE A 219 45.87 -29.55 -9.45
C PHE A 219 45.95 -28.26 -8.62
N ARG A 220 47.16 -27.74 -8.41
CA ARG A 220 47.37 -26.47 -7.70
C ARG A 220 46.82 -25.28 -8.50
N ASP A 221 46.99 -25.27 -9.81
CA ASP A 221 46.41 -24.22 -10.68
C ASP A 221 44.88 -24.31 -10.76
N LEU A 222 44.32 -25.51 -10.79
CA LEU A 222 42.86 -25.71 -10.74
C LEU A 222 42.27 -25.21 -9.41
N VAL A 223 42.91 -25.54 -8.29
CA VAL A 223 42.50 -25.09 -6.95
C VAL A 223 42.67 -23.57 -6.81
N ALA A 224 43.74 -22.99 -7.35
CA ALA A 224 43.93 -21.54 -7.37
C ALA A 224 42.82 -20.83 -8.15
N SER A 225 42.42 -21.38 -9.30
CA SER A 225 41.33 -20.84 -10.13
C SER A 225 39.98 -20.91 -9.40
N PHE A 226 39.70 -22.02 -8.71
CA PHE A 226 38.49 -22.16 -7.89
C PHE A 226 38.48 -21.21 -6.69
N ASN A 227 39.63 -20.95 -6.07
CA ASN A 227 39.77 -20.00 -4.96
C ASN A 227 39.55 -18.54 -5.43
N ILE A 228 39.99 -18.19 -6.65
CA ILE A 228 39.71 -16.88 -7.26
C ILE A 228 38.22 -16.71 -7.53
N LEU A 229 37.54 -17.76 -8.00
CA LEU A 229 36.09 -17.75 -8.20
C LEU A 229 35.31 -17.63 -6.88
N GLN A 230 35.80 -18.24 -5.79
CA GLN A 230 35.23 -18.08 -4.45
C GLN A 230 35.51 -16.71 -3.81
N GLY A 231 36.64 -16.08 -4.14
CA GLY A 231 37.02 -14.75 -3.67
C GLY A 231 36.27 -13.60 -4.34
N GLY A 232 35.58 -13.88 -5.45
CA GLY A 232 34.57 -12.98 -5.98
C GLY A 232 33.38 -12.95 -5.01
N ASN A 233 32.95 -11.76 -4.57
CA ASN A 233 31.74 -11.58 -3.77
C ASN A 233 30.48 -11.98 -4.59
N VAL A 234 30.27 -13.28 -4.80
CA VAL A 234 29.06 -13.81 -5.42
C VAL A 234 28.00 -13.93 -4.33
N THR A 235 27.50 -12.79 -3.86
CA THR A 235 26.26 -12.77 -3.10
C THR A 235 25.13 -13.05 -4.07
N VAL A 236 24.54 -14.25 -3.98
CA VAL A 236 23.45 -14.75 -4.86
C VAL A 236 22.21 -13.86 -4.82
N ILE A 237 22.10 -12.96 -3.84
CA ILE A 237 21.06 -11.93 -3.77
C ILE A 237 21.74 -10.59 -3.44
N SER A 238 21.80 -9.69 -4.42
CA SER A 238 22.30 -8.34 -4.23
C SER A 238 21.43 -7.62 -3.20
N ARG A 239 22.03 -7.14 -2.10
CA ARG A 239 21.31 -6.36 -1.06
C ARG A 239 20.59 -5.12 -1.62
N LYS A 240 20.93 -4.68 -2.83
CA LYS A 240 20.26 -3.59 -3.56
C LYS A 240 18.89 -3.96 -4.14
N CYS A 241 18.57 -5.26 -4.28
CA CYS A 241 17.28 -5.72 -4.81
C CYS A 241 16.21 -5.90 -3.73
N LEU A 242 16.57 -5.84 -2.44
CA LEU A 242 15.59 -5.75 -1.35
C LEU A 242 15.17 -4.29 -1.20
N LEU A 243 14.12 -3.89 -1.92
CA LEU A 243 13.42 -2.64 -1.61
C LEU A 243 12.81 -2.78 -0.21
N PRO A 244 13.12 -1.91 0.76
CA PRO A 244 12.46 -1.94 2.06
C PRO A 244 10.96 -1.74 1.85
N PRO A 245 10.09 -2.53 2.51
CA PRO A 245 8.65 -2.35 2.39
C PRO A 245 8.31 -0.93 2.84
N SER A 246 7.57 -0.20 2.01
CA SER A 246 7.10 1.14 2.34
C SER A 246 6.12 1.03 3.51
N GLU A 247 6.45 1.64 4.64
CA GLU A 247 5.55 1.73 5.79
C GLU A 247 4.27 2.48 5.36
N PRO A 248 3.07 1.97 5.70
CA PRO A 248 1.84 2.69 5.44
C PRO A 248 1.88 4.05 6.14
N ASP A 249 1.59 5.11 5.37
CA ASP A 249 1.74 6.48 5.83
C ASP A 249 0.84 6.76 7.05
N GLN A 250 1.48 7.01 8.20
CA GLN A 250 0.80 7.29 9.46
C GLN A 250 -0.09 8.54 9.35
N SER A 251 0.31 9.51 8.51
CA SER A 251 -0.47 10.72 8.29
C SER A 251 -1.76 10.41 7.51
N ALA A 252 -1.70 9.53 6.51
CA ALA A 252 -2.88 9.08 5.77
C ALA A 252 -3.85 8.30 6.66
N CYS A 253 -3.34 7.42 7.54
CA CYS A 253 -4.16 6.72 8.53
C CYS A 253 -4.84 7.68 9.50
N PHE A 254 -4.12 8.70 9.97
CA PHE A 254 -4.67 9.73 10.86
C PHE A 254 -5.75 10.57 10.16
N ILE A 255 -5.51 11.00 8.91
CA ILE A 255 -6.48 11.74 8.10
C ILE A 255 -7.74 10.90 7.87
N LEU A 256 -7.59 9.61 7.52
CA LEU A 256 -8.71 8.70 7.33
C LEU A 256 -9.53 8.54 8.63
N GLY A 257 -8.85 8.36 9.76
CA GLY A 257 -9.48 8.30 11.08
C GLY A 257 -10.22 9.59 11.44
N LEU A 258 -9.61 10.75 11.17
CA LEU A 258 -10.23 12.07 11.40
C LEU A 258 -11.48 12.26 10.54
N VAL A 259 -11.42 11.95 9.25
CA VAL A 259 -12.55 12.09 8.32
C VAL A 259 -13.71 11.18 8.73
N LEU A 260 -13.43 9.93 9.09
CA LEU A 260 -14.43 8.99 9.59
C LEU A 260 -15.03 9.45 10.93
N GLY A 261 -14.20 9.98 11.83
CA GLY A 261 -14.64 10.55 13.10
C GLY A 261 -15.56 11.76 12.91
N LEU A 262 -15.19 12.68 12.03
CA LEU A 262 -16.03 13.82 11.66
C LEU A 262 -17.35 13.38 11.03
N ALA A 263 -17.33 12.38 10.13
CA ALA A 263 -18.54 11.83 9.54
C ALA A 263 -19.48 11.22 10.61
N LEU A 264 -18.93 10.55 11.62
CA LEU A 264 -19.70 10.03 12.74
C LEU A 264 -20.33 11.16 13.57
N LEU A 265 -19.56 12.19 13.90
CA LEU A 265 -20.05 13.37 14.63
C LEU A 265 -21.18 14.09 13.87
N VAL A 266 -21.03 14.26 12.56
CA VAL A 266 -22.07 14.84 11.69
C VAL A 266 -23.32 13.96 11.66
N SER A 267 -23.16 12.63 11.61
CA SER A 267 -24.30 11.72 11.65
C SER A 267 -25.05 11.79 12.98
N LEU A 268 -24.35 11.96 14.12
CA LEU A 268 -24.98 12.13 15.44
C LEU A 268 -25.67 13.48 15.57
N SER A 269 -25.04 14.55 15.07
CA SER A 269 -25.60 15.90 15.13
C SER A 269 -26.75 16.13 14.13
N SER A 270 -26.93 15.24 13.16
CA SER A 270 -28.00 15.33 12.15
C SER A 270 -29.40 15.45 12.77
N GLY A 271 -29.66 14.76 13.88
CA GLY A 271 -30.92 14.86 14.62
C GLY A 271 -31.13 16.27 15.22
N PHE A 272 -30.07 16.85 15.78
CA PHE A 272 -30.10 18.22 16.31
C PHE A 272 -30.25 19.27 15.22
N MET A 273 -29.61 19.09 14.05
CA MET A 273 -29.78 19.98 12.89
C MET A 273 -31.24 20.11 12.45
N GLN A 274 -32.01 19.02 12.55
CA GLN A 274 -33.44 19.04 12.21
C GLN A 274 -34.25 19.93 13.18
N ARG A 275 -33.91 19.93 14.47
CA ARG A 275 -34.54 20.80 15.48
C ARG A 275 -34.15 22.26 15.31
N CYS A 276 -32.88 22.54 15.02
CA CYS A 276 -32.40 23.88 14.73
C CYS A 276 -33.14 24.52 13.55
N ARG A 277 -33.46 23.73 12.50
CA ARG A 277 -34.23 24.22 11.34
C ARG A 277 -35.60 24.79 11.76
N ARG A 278 -36.28 24.17 12.72
CA ARG A 278 -37.57 24.63 13.23
C ARG A 278 -37.42 25.89 14.09
N LEU A 279 -36.43 25.92 14.98
CA LEU A 279 -36.11 27.11 15.80
C LEU A 279 -35.82 28.34 14.93
N VAL A 280 -35.06 28.19 13.85
CA VAL A 280 -34.79 29.28 12.90
C VAL A 280 -36.07 29.75 12.19
N CYS A 281 -37.01 28.83 11.90
CA CYS A 281 -38.29 29.19 11.30
C CYS A 281 -39.23 29.88 12.29
N SER A 282 -39.22 29.51 13.58
CA SER A 282 -40.01 30.17 14.62
C SER A 282 -39.47 31.56 14.99
N LEU A 283 -38.15 31.75 14.96
CA LEU A 283 -37.50 33.04 15.24
C LEU A 283 -37.77 34.10 14.17
N ARG A 284 -38.06 33.69 12.92
CA ARG A 284 -38.32 34.60 11.81
C ARG A 284 -39.73 34.38 11.24
N PRO A 285 -40.78 34.76 11.97
CA PRO A 285 -42.14 34.75 11.44
C PRO A 285 -42.21 35.69 10.22
N PRO A 286 -43.10 35.42 9.25
CA PRO A 286 -43.33 36.35 8.16
C PRO A 286 -43.80 37.69 8.74
N ALA A 287 -43.23 38.79 8.26
CA ALA A 287 -43.81 40.11 8.50
C ALA A 287 -45.26 40.05 8.00
N GLN A 288 -46.21 40.23 8.91
CA GLN A 288 -47.63 40.29 8.61
C GLN A 288 -47.83 41.28 7.47
N ARG A 289 -48.34 40.80 6.32
CA ARG A 289 -48.96 41.71 5.36
C ARG A 289 -50.25 42.15 6.03
N ALA A 290 -50.21 43.37 6.57
CA ALA A 290 -51.39 44.14 6.94
C ALA A 290 -52.32 44.28 5.73
#